data_AF-V4LXX1-F1
#
_entry.id   AF-V4LXX1-F1
#
_cell.length_a   1.000
_cell.length_b   1.000
_cell.length_c   1.000
_cell.angle_alpha   90.00
_cell.angle_beta   90.00
_cell.angle_gamma   90.00
#
_symmetry.space_group_name_H-M   'P 1'
#
loop_
_entity.id
_entity.type
_entity.pdbx_description
1 polymer ?
#
loop_
_entity_poly.entity_id
_entity_poly.type
_entity_poly.pdbx_seq_one_letter_code
_entity_poly.pdbx_strand_id
1 'polypeptide(L)'
;MKAEAKVTLCLGESTLHVLRALEAEASQPVQPAKGHVKVVAEEGCVSVYLTAQDVNGLRAILNSYLYLVHAAYSSLRKLEKGYFRP
;
A
#
# COMPACT_ATOMS: atom_id res chain seq x y z
N MET A 1 2.52 23.88 0.37
CA MET A 1 1.52 23.62 -0.69
C MET A 1 1.05 22.19 -0.47
N LYS A 2 -0.22 21.96 -0.14
CA LYS A 2 -0.70 20.59 0.14
C LYS A 2 -0.60 19.75 -1.14
N ALA A 3 -0.04 18.56 -1.02
CA ALA A 3 0.20 17.65 -2.14
C ALA A 3 -0.58 16.35 -1.91
N GLU A 4 -1.18 15.82 -2.98
CA GLU A 4 -2.09 14.68 -2.91
C GLU A 4 -1.76 13.66 -4.00
N ALA A 5 -1.95 12.36 -3.71
CA ALA A 5 -1.82 11.28 -4.67
C ALA A 5 -2.83 10.17 -4.39
N LYS A 6 -3.23 9.48 -5.46
CA LYS A 6 -4.02 8.25 -5.41
C LYS A 6 -3.27 7.16 -6.16
N VAL A 7 -3.09 6.01 -5.52
CA VAL A 7 -2.58 4.80 -6.16
C VAL A 7 -3.66 3.74 -6.08
N THR A 8 -4.00 3.13 -7.20
CA THR A 8 -4.98 2.03 -7.26
C THR A 8 -4.30 0.78 -7.81
N LEU A 9 -4.50 -0.34 -7.12
CA LEU A 9 -3.90 -1.64 -7.42
C LEU A 9 -5.02 -2.67 -7.53
N CYS A 10 -5.18 -3.26 -8.70
CA CYS A 10 -6.17 -4.31 -8.94
C CYS A 10 -5.47 -5.65 -8.99
N LEU A 11 -5.70 -6.49 -7.97
CA LEU A 11 -4.96 -7.74 -7.76
C LEU A 11 -5.89 -8.97 -7.72
N GLY A 12 -7.16 -8.81 -8.12
CA GLY A 12 -8.13 -9.92 -8.16
C GLY A 12 -8.28 -10.58 -6.79
N GLU A 13 -8.14 -11.90 -6.72
CA GLU A 13 -8.28 -12.67 -5.47
C GLU A 13 -7.21 -12.35 -4.42
N SER A 14 -6.03 -11.86 -4.85
CA SER A 14 -4.93 -11.50 -3.95
C SER A 14 -5.14 -10.16 -3.22
N THR A 15 -6.16 -9.40 -3.61
CA THR A 15 -6.45 -8.04 -3.12
C THR A 15 -6.62 -7.98 -1.60
N LEU A 16 -7.30 -8.97 -1.01
CA LEU A 16 -7.56 -9.04 0.44
C LEU A 16 -6.27 -9.16 1.27
N HIS A 17 -5.28 -9.89 0.77
CA HIS A 17 -4.01 -10.09 1.47
C HIS A 17 -3.16 -8.81 1.45
N VAL A 18 -3.14 -8.13 0.31
CA VAL A 18 -2.43 -6.86 0.16
C VAL A 18 -3.12 -5.74 0.94
N LEU A 19 -4.46 -5.72 0.96
CA LEU A 19 -5.24 -4.78 1.76
C LEU A 19 -4.83 -4.83 3.24
N ARG A 20 -4.84 -6.01 3.85
CA ARG A 20 -4.52 -6.17 5.28
C ARG A 20 -3.11 -5.71 5.62
N ALA A 21 -2.14 -5.97 4.74
CA ALA A 21 -0.77 -5.51 4.93
C ALA A 21 -0.68 -3.97 4.89
N LEU A 22 -1.43 -3.32 3.99
CA LEU A 22 -1.46 -1.87 3.86
C LEU A 22 -2.23 -1.18 5.00
N GLU A 23 -3.33 -1.76 5.47
CA GLU A 23 -4.09 -1.26 6.63
C GLU A 23 -3.26 -1.34 7.91
N ALA A 24 -2.52 -2.44 8.10
CA ALA A 24 -1.64 -2.60 9.24
C ALA A 24 -0.59 -1.47 9.29
N GLU A 25 0.03 -1.13 8.15
CA GLU A 25 0.97 -0.02 8.08
C GLU A 25 0.27 1.33 8.30
N ALA A 26 -0.89 1.56 7.68
CA ALA A 26 -1.65 2.80 7.81
C ALA A 26 -2.10 3.08 9.25
N SER A 27 -2.31 2.03 10.05
CA SER A 27 -2.67 2.13 11.47
C SER A 27 -1.47 2.41 12.39
N GLN A 28 -0.23 2.26 11.91
CA GLN A 28 0.94 2.59 12.71
C GLN A 28 1.04 4.12 12.87
N PRO A 29 1.40 4.61 14.07
CA PRO A 29 1.59 6.03 14.29
C PRO A 29 2.81 6.52 13.48
N VAL A 30 2.52 7.18 12.36
CA VAL A 30 3.55 7.77 11.48
C VAL A 30 4.17 8.98 12.21
N GLN A 31 5.28 8.77 12.90
CA GLN A 31 6.14 9.87 13.37
C GLN A 31 7.14 10.22 12.28
N PRO A 32 7.25 11.49 11.82
CA PRO A 32 6.41 12.65 12.11
C PRO A 32 5.15 12.70 11.21
N ALA A 33 4.09 13.34 11.71
CA ALA A 33 2.80 13.58 11.03
C ALA A 33 2.92 14.50 9.79
N LYS A 34 3.62 14.03 8.74
CA LYS A 34 3.84 14.76 7.48
C LYS A 34 2.74 14.53 6.45
N GLY A 35 1.80 13.61 6.72
CA GLY A 35 0.72 13.28 5.82
C GLY A 35 -0.31 12.32 6.39
N HIS A 36 -1.45 12.22 5.70
CA HIS A 36 -2.53 11.29 6.02
C HIS A 36 -2.68 10.26 4.91
N VAL A 37 -2.89 9.00 5.31
CA VAL A 37 -3.09 7.88 4.41
C VAL A 37 -4.43 7.22 4.69
N LYS A 38 -5.22 7.03 3.64
CA LYS A 38 -6.49 6.28 3.69
C LYS A 38 -6.45 5.16 2.68
N VAL A 39 -6.73 3.95 3.13
CA VAL A 39 -6.82 2.75 2.28
C VAL A 39 -8.28 2.38 2.12
N VAL A 40 -8.70 2.07 0.89
CA VAL A 40 -10.07 1.65 0.55
C VAL A 40 -9.98 0.47 -0.41
N ALA A 41 -10.79 -0.57 -0.22
CA ALA A 41 -10.90 -1.69 -1.15
C ALA A 41 -12.30 -1.75 -1.78
N GLU A 42 -12.34 -1.81 -3.10
CA GLU A 42 -13.57 -1.94 -3.90
C GLU A 42 -13.28 -2.86 -5.09
N GLU A 43 -14.20 -3.79 -5.38
CA GLU A 43 -14.20 -4.63 -6.61
C GLU A 43 -12.88 -5.35 -6.93
N GLY A 44 -12.14 -5.84 -5.92
CA GLY A 44 -10.85 -6.52 -6.17
C GLY A 44 -9.70 -5.55 -6.51
N CYS A 45 -9.86 -4.28 -6.14
CA CYS A 45 -8.80 -3.28 -6.15
C CYS A 45 -8.62 -2.65 -4.77
N VAL A 46 -7.38 -2.28 -4.44
CA VAL A 46 -7.03 -1.45 -3.28
C VAL A 46 -6.62 -0.07 -3.78
N SER A 47 -7.25 0.97 -3.26
CA SER A 47 -6.88 2.36 -3.47
C SER A 47 -6.26 2.95 -2.21
N VAL A 48 -5.07 3.52 -2.35
CA VAL A 48 -4.35 4.25 -1.30
C VAL A 48 -4.39 5.73 -1.64
N TYR A 49 -5.04 6.50 -0.79
CA TYR A 49 -5.13 7.95 -0.86
C TYR A 49 -4.09 8.55 0.08
N LEU A 50 -3.23 9.42 -0.45
CA LEU A 50 -2.10 10.00 0.24
C LEU A 50 -2.23 11.52 0.21
N THR A 51 -2.05 12.16 1.35
CA THR A 51 -1.98 13.63 1.45
C THR A 51 -0.77 14.01 2.28
N ALA A 52 -0.08 15.09 1.91
CA ALA A 52 1.09 15.59 2.63
C ALA A 52 1.18 17.13 2.59
N GLN A 53 1.99 17.70 3.49
CA GLN A 53 2.17 19.16 3.59
C GLN A 53 2.99 19.75 2.43
N ASP A 54 3.81 18.92 1.77
CA ASP A 54 4.63 19.26 0.62
C ASP A 54 4.90 18.03 -0.27
N VAL A 55 5.47 18.27 -1.45
CA VAL A 55 5.77 17.24 -2.45
C VAL A 55 6.83 16.23 -1.97
N ASN A 56 7.78 16.65 -1.12
CA ASN A 56 8.81 15.76 -0.59
C ASN A 56 8.23 14.78 0.43
N GLY A 57 7.32 15.25 1.28
CA GLY A 57 6.52 14.43 2.19
C GLY A 57 5.66 13.44 1.42
N LEU A 58 4.98 13.90 0.36
CA LEU A 58 4.18 13.01 -0.50
C LEU A 58 5.04 11.93 -1.15
N ARG A 59 6.20 12.30 -1.73
CA ARG A 59 7.15 11.36 -2.33
C ARG A 59 7.64 10.32 -1.33
N ALA A 60 7.98 10.73 -0.11
CA ALA A 60 8.45 9.82 0.93
C ALA A 60 7.37 8.80 1.32
N ILE A 61 6.14 9.26 1.56
CA ILE A 61 5.01 8.38 1.91
C ILE A 61 4.69 7.44 0.75
N LEU A 62 4.59 7.97 -0.47
CA LEU A 62 4.31 7.18 -1.67
C LEU A 62 5.34 6.08 -1.88
N ASN A 63 6.63 6.38 -1.75
CA ASN A 63 7.69 5.37 -1.89
C ASN A 63 7.57 4.26 -0.86
N SER A 64 7.23 4.59 0.40
CA SER A 64 7.03 3.60 1.46
C SER A 64 5.87 2.65 1.11
N TYR A 65 4.74 3.20 0.67
CA TYR A 65 3.57 2.38 0.31
C TYR A 65 3.81 1.53 -0.93
N LEU A 66 4.48 2.06 -1.97
CA LEU A 66 4.86 1.27 -3.14
C LEU A 66 5.80 0.11 -2.77
N TYR A 67 6.73 0.34 -1.85
CA TYR A 67 7.62 -0.70 -1.35
C TYR A 67 6.84 -1.81 -0.60
N LEU A 68 5.86 -1.44 0.22
CA LEU A 68 5.00 -2.40 0.92
C LEU A 68 4.15 -3.23 -0.04
N VAL A 69 3.57 -2.59 -1.05
CA VAL A 69 2.84 -3.29 -2.12
C VAL A 69 3.75 -4.32 -2.80
N HIS A 70 4.96 -3.90 -3.18
CA HIS A 70 5.93 -4.79 -3.80
C HIS A 70 6.32 -5.95 -2.87
N ALA A 71 6.54 -5.69 -1.57
CA ALA A 71 6.88 -6.71 -0.58
C ALA A 71 5.74 -7.71 -0.37
N ALA A 72 4.50 -7.24 -0.26
CA ALA A 72 3.30 -8.08 -0.13
C ALA A 72 3.13 -8.97 -1.36
N TYR A 73 3.21 -8.40 -2.56
CA TYR A 73 3.10 -9.14 -3.82
C TYR A 73 4.23 -10.16 -4.00
N SER A 74 5.47 -9.78 -3.69
CA SER A 74 6.63 -10.70 -3.76
C SER A 74 6.49 -11.87 -2.80
N SER A 75 5.90 -11.65 -1.63
CA SER A 75 5.65 -12.70 -0.63
C SER A 75 4.55 -13.66 -1.09
N LEU A 76 3.46 -13.13 -1.66
CA LEU A 76 2.40 -13.93 -2.26
C LEU A 76 2.93 -14.81 -3.41
N ARG A 77 3.72 -14.25 -4.33
CA ARG A 77 4.34 -15.03 -5.42
C ARG A 77 5.29 -16.12 -4.91
N LYS A 78 6.00 -15.88 -3.81
CA LYS A 78 6.86 -16.91 -3.20
C LYS A 78 6.04 -18.04 -2.59
N LEU A 79 4.90 -17.74 -1.97
CA LEU A 79 3.97 -18.74 -1.44
C LEU A 79 3.35 -19.57 -2.57
N GLU A 80 2.91 -18.94 -3.66
CA GLU A 80 2.39 -19.62 -4.85
C GLU A 80 3.44 -20.56 -5.48
N LYS A 81 4.69 -20.12 -5.58
CA LYS A 81 5.80 -20.97 -6.06
C LYS A 81 6.20 -22.07 -5.06
N GLY A 82 6.00 -21.87 -3.77
CA GLY A 82 6.24 -22.86 -2.72
C GLY A 82 5.22 -24.00 -2.74
N TYR A 83 3.96 -23.70 -3.08
CA TYR A 83 2.89 -24.68 -3.29
C TYR A 83 3.06 -25.54 -4.54
N PHE A 84 3.96 -25.15 -5.46
CA PHE A 84 4.27 -25.87 -6.70
C PHE A 84 5.59 -26.65 -6.65
N ARG A 85 6.13 -26.94 -5.45
CA ARG A 85 7.23 -27.90 -5.32
C ARG A 85 6.65 -29.31 -5.10
N PRO A 86 6.90 -30.27 -6.01
CA PRO A 86 6.57 -31.69 -5.80
C PRO A 86 7.41 -32.29 -4.66
#